data_AF-A0A8T6RQF3-F1
#
_entry.id   AF-A0A8T6RQF3-F1
#
_cell.length_a   1.000
_cell.length_b   1.000
_cell.length_c   1.000
_cell.angle_alpha   90.00
_cell.angle_beta   90.00
_cell.angle_gamma   90.00
#
_symmetry.space_group_name_H-M   'P 1'
#
loop_
_entity.id
_entity.type
_entity.pdbx_description
1 polymer ?
#
loop_
_entity_poly.entity_id
_entity_poly.type
_entity_poly.pdbx_seq_one_letter_code
_entity_poly.pdbx_strand_id
1 'polypeptide(L)'
;MVEEKERVLTMCWFGVRQPLATSVVHVPEYEISPKELEEGPLIFIWDKFMKAPNIIELLGESIPWSPALIDGFKRVWKEIKSGILNPELQKNVGGRCLGAVLLTSRLSDEQLKPLIKDYENRGYVLKEVDGLIGDLTRKILAFLPK
;
A
#
# COMPACT_ATOMS: atom_id res chain seq x y z
N MET A 1 18.04 -37.85 10.73
CA MET A 1 17.73 -36.65 11.52
C MET A 1 17.46 -35.53 10.54
N VAL A 2 16.31 -34.88 10.72
CA VAL A 2 15.66 -33.99 9.77
C VAL A 2 15.99 -32.56 10.18
N GLU A 3 16.50 -31.74 9.27
CA GLU A 3 16.32 -30.28 9.36
C GLU A 3 15.23 -29.91 8.37
N GLU A 4 13.99 -29.91 8.87
CA GLU A 4 12.87 -29.26 8.22
C GLU A 4 13.18 -27.77 8.19
N LYS A 5 13.59 -27.25 7.02
CA LYS A 5 13.63 -25.81 6.80
C LYS A 5 12.22 -25.27 7.02
N GLU A 6 12.07 -24.39 8.01
CA GLU A 6 10.83 -23.66 8.28
C GLU A 6 10.27 -23.10 6.97
N ARG A 7 9.07 -23.56 6.59
CA ARG A 7 8.34 -23.04 5.45
C ARG A 7 7.64 -21.77 5.91
N VAL A 8 7.98 -20.64 5.27
CA VAL A 8 7.37 -19.33 5.51
C VAL A 8 5.85 -19.45 5.42
N LEU A 9 5.17 -19.08 6.50
CA LEU A 9 3.72 -19.09 6.62
C LEU A 9 3.12 -18.10 5.63
N THR A 10 2.38 -18.61 4.65
CA THR A 10 1.56 -17.80 3.75
C THR A 10 0.34 -17.31 4.54
N MET A 11 0.35 -16.06 5.00
CA MET A 11 -0.85 -15.46 5.58
C MET A 11 -1.73 -14.86 4.47
N CYS A 12 -2.67 -15.66 3.97
CA CYS A 12 -3.69 -15.21 3.02
C CYS A 12 -4.75 -14.38 3.77
N TRP A 13 -4.77 -13.06 3.56
CA TRP A 13 -5.93 -12.27 3.98
C TRP A 13 -7.04 -12.40 2.94
N PHE A 14 -8.07 -13.19 3.27
CA PHE A 14 -9.29 -13.28 2.46
C PHE A 14 -10.10 -11.99 2.57
N GLY A 15 -9.88 -11.06 1.64
CA GLY A 15 -10.81 -9.98 1.38
C GLY A 15 -12.09 -10.52 0.74
N VAL A 16 -13.23 -10.23 1.36
CA VAL A 16 -14.60 -10.51 0.90
C VAL A 16 -14.75 -10.30 -0.62
N ARG A 17 -15.44 -11.23 -1.31
CA ARG A 17 -15.73 -11.21 -2.77
C ARG A 17 -15.96 -9.78 -3.30
N GLN A 18 -14.95 -9.22 -3.94
CA GLN A 18 -15.10 -8.12 -4.90
C GLN A 18 -14.97 -8.74 -6.29
N PRO A 19 -16.03 -8.77 -7.13
CA PRO A 19 -16.03 -9.49 -8.42
C PRO A 19 -14.92 -9.06 -9.40
N LEU A 20 -14.26 -7.94 -9.14
CA LEU A 20 -13.24 -7.32 -9.98
C LEU A 20 -11.94 -6.98 -9.24
N ALA A 21 -11.77 -7.40 -7.97
CA ALA A 21 -10.53 -7.15 -7.23
C ALA A 21 -9.85 -8.46 -6.84
N THR A 22 -9.25 -9.13 -7.82
CA THR A 22 -8.13 -10.04 -7.58
C THR A 22 -6.86 -9.22 -7.33
N SER A 23 -6.84 -8.51 -6.21
CA SER A 23 -5.59 -7.92 -5.72
C SER A 23 -4.78 -9.07 -5.11
N VAL A 24 -4.02 -9.79 -5.93
CA VAL A 24 -2.95 -10.66 -5.46
C VAL A 24 -1.90 -9.74 -4.86
N VAL A 25 -1.94 -9.61 -3.54
CA VAL A 25 -0.97 -8.84 -2.78
C VAL A 25 0.31 -9.68 -2.70
N HIS A 26 1.37 -9.23 -3.35
CA HIS A 26 2.67 -9.93 -3.33
C HIS A 26 3.38 -9.62 -2.03
N VAL A 27 3.27 -10.53 -1.06
CA VAL A 27 4.00 -10.46 0.22
C VAL A 27 5.49 -10.26 -0.09
N PRO A 28 6.14 -9.22 0.47
CA PRO A 28 7.55 -8.98 0.23
C PRO A 28 8.36 -10.13 0.85
N GLU A 29 9.56 -10.40 0.32
CA GLU A 29 10.47 -11.40 0.90
C GLU A 29 10.90 -11.06 2.34
N TYR A 30 10.67 -9.81 2.76
CA TYR A 30 11.05 -9.27 4.05
C TYR A 30 9.90 -8.38 4.59
N GLU A 31 9.45 -8.64 5.81
CA GLU A 31 8.44 -7.82 6.50
C GLU A 31 9.07 -6.65 7.26
N ILE A 32 8.30 -5.58 7.48
CA ILE A 32 8.66 -4.53 8.42
C ILE A 32 8.45 -5.08 9.84
N SER A 33 9.46 -5.01 10.70
CA SER A 33 9.32 -5.50 12.08
C SER A 33 8.33 -4.63 12.88
N PRO A 34 7.64 -5.18 13.91
CA PRO A 34 6.71 -4.42 14.74
C PRO A 34 7.33 -3.14 15.33
N LYS A 35 8.56 -3.22 15.81
CA LYS A 35 9.29 -2.06 16.35
C LYS A 35 9.47 -0.95 15.32
N GLU A 36 9.81 -1.31 14.09
CA GLU A 36 9.95 -0.33 13.02
C GLU A 36 8.60 0.26 12.59
N LEU A 37 7.53 -0.53 12.64
CA LEU A 37 6.17 -0.03 12.43
C LEU A 37 5.72 0.94 13.52
N GLU A 38 6.28 0.88 14.73
CA GLU A 38 5.99 1.79 15.85
C GLU A 38 6.85 3.06 15.84
N GLU A 39 8.11 2.98 15.39
CA GLU A 39 9.06 4.09 15.50
C GLU A 39 9.27 4.84 14.17
N GLY A 40 9.09 4.16 13.03
CA GLY A 40 9.45 4.68 11.72
C GLY A 40 8.42 5.60 11.07
N PRO A 41 8.84 6.57 10.24
CA PRO A 41 7.93 7.30 9.35
C PRO A 41 7.43 6.36 8.24
N LEU A 42 6.12 6.33 8.03
CA LEU A 42 5.45 5.41 7.11
C LEU A 42 4.72 6.16 6.01
N ILE A 43 4.79 5.64 4.80
CA ILE A 43 4.02 6.13 3.64
C ILE A 43 3.10 5.06 3.10
N PHE A 44 1.82 5.39 2.97
CA PHE A 44 0.78 4.54 2.44
C PHE A 44 0.76 4.56 0.91
N ILE A 45 0.90 3.37 0.32
CA ILE A 45 0.74 3.12 -1.11
C ILE A 45 -0.51 2.29 -1.37
N TRP A 46 -1.14 2.50 -2.51
CA TRP A 46 -2.33 1.78 -2.94
C TRP A 46 -2.33 1.57 -4.46
N ASP A 47 -3.33 0.84 -4.97
CA ASP A 47 -3.51 0.59 -6.40
C ASP A 47 -2.30 -0.10 -7.07
N LYS A 48 -1.66 0.51 -8.08
CA LYS A 48 -0.70 -0.15 -8.96
C LYS A 48 0.58 -0.47 -8.18
N PHE A 49 0.92 0.35 -7.20
CA PHE A 49 2.11 0.17 -6.36
C PHE A 49 1.93 -0.91 -5.30
N MET A 50 0.73 -1.48 -5.11
CA MET A 50 0.55 -2.70 -4.32
C MET A 50 1.06 -3.96 -5.05
N LYS A 51 1.40 -3.86 -6.34
CA LYS A 51 1.99 -4.96 -7.09
C LYS A 51 3.51 -4.85 -7.03
N ALA A 52 4.17 -5.89 -6.52
CA ALA A 52 5.63 -5.93 -6.39
C ALA A 52 6.39 -5.49 -7.66
N PRO A 53 6.03 -5.95 -8.88
CA PRO A 53 6.75 -5.52 -10.09
C PRO A 53 6.71 -4.00 -10.32
N ASN A 54 5.57 -3.37 -10.07
CA ASN A 54 5.40 -1.93 -10.33
C ASN A 54 6.17 -1.07 -9.31
N ILE A 55 6.21 -1.51 -8.05
CA ILE A 55 6.95 -0.78 -7.02
C ILE A 55 8.46 -1.04 -7.14
N ILE A 56 8.88 -2.25 -7.51
CA ILE A 56 10.29 -2.56 -7.80
C ILE A 56 10.79 -1.77 -9.02
N GLU A 57 10.00 -1.70 -10.09
CA GLU A 57 10.34 -0.88 -11.27
C GLU A 57 10.51 0.60 -10.92
N LEU A 58 9.66 1.11 -10.02
CA LEU A 58 9.73 2.51 -9.57
C LEU A 58 10.93 2.77 -8.66
N LEU A 59 11.20 1.88 -7.70
CA LEU A 59 12.18 2.09 -6.64
C LEU A 59 13.57 1.52 -7.00
N GLY A 60 13.65 0.69 -8.03
CA GLY A 60 14.89 0.02 -8.47
C GLY A 60 15.25 -1.24 -7.66
N GLU A 61 14.53 -1.53 -6.58
CA GLU A 61 14.79 -2.67 -5.69
C GLU A 61 13.52 -3.14 -4.97
N SER A 62 13.59 -4.31 -4.34
CA SER A 62 12.52 -4.84 -3.50
C SER A 62 12.54 -4.18 -2.14
N ILE A 63 11.41 -3.58 -1.74
CA ILE A 63 11.30 -2.87 -0.47
C ILE A 63 10.24 -3.52 0.43
N PRO A 64 10.57 -3.77 1.70
CA PRO A 64 9.64 -4.30 2.69
C PRO A 64 8.45 -3.39 2.88
N TRP A 65 7.28 -4.01 2.96
CA TRP A 65 6.01 -3.31 3.14
C TRP A 65 5.09 -4.13 4.04
N SER A 66 4.18 -3.45 4.74
CA SER A 66 3.18 -4.09 5.60
C SER A 66 1.76 -3.70 5.16
N PRO A 67 0.77 -4.60 5.21
CA PRO A 67 -0.61 -4.26 4.88
C PRO A 67 -1.15 -3.17 5.81
N ALA A 68 -1.92 -2.24 5.25
CA ALA A 68 -2.53 -1.16 6.02
C ALA A 68 -3.92 -0.79 5.51
N LEU A 69 -4.73 -0.22 6.39
CA LEU A 69 -6.04 0.34 6.10
C LEU A 69 -6.08 1.82 6.47
N ILE A 70 -6.74 2.62 5.66
CA ILE A 70 -7.15 3.98 6.02
C ILE A 70 -8.68 4.08 6.00
N ASP A 71 -9.25 4.72 7.04
CA ASP A 71 -10.69 4.93 7.18
C ASP A 71 -11.14 6.22 6.47
N GLY A 72 -12.42 6.28 6.09
CA GLY A 72 -13.04 7.44 5.45
C GLY A 72 -12.82 7.52 3.93
N PHE A 73 -12.25 6.47 3.33
CA PHE A 73 -11.97 6.41 1.90
C PHE A 73 -12.37 5.06 1.31
N LYS A 74 -12.75 5.06 0.03
CA LYS A 74 -13.08 3.85 -0.73
C LYS A 74 -12.44 3.91 -2.11
N ARG A 75 -11.91 2.79 -2.58
CA ARG A 75 -11.47 2.62 -3.96
C ARG A 75 -12.69 2.43 -4.87
N VAL A 76 -12.79 3.24 -5.92
CA VAL A 76 -13.80 3.14 -6.97
C VAL A 76 -13.11 2.97 -8.32
N TRP A 77 -13.75 2.26 -9.24
CA TRP A 77 -13.24 2.10 -10.60
C TRP A 77 -13.96 3.09 -11.50
N LYS A 78 -13.19 3.93 -12.20
CA LYS A 78 -13.73 4.91 -13.14
C LYS A 78 -13.31 4.53 -14.55
N GLU A 79 -14.29 4.46 -15.42
CA GLU A 79 -14.06 4.25 -16.84
C GLU A 79 -13.51 5.52 -17.47
N ILE A 80 -12.37 5.39 -18.16
CA ILE A 80 -11.84 6.44 -19.02
C ILE A 80 -12.24 6.14 -20.47
N LYS A 81 -12.18 7.16 -21.34
CA LYS A 81 -12.67 7.14 -22.74
C LYS A 81 -12.18 5.96 -23.60
N SER A 82 -11.16 5.24 -23.17
CA SER A 82 -10.60 4.05 -23.80
C SER A 82 -11.23 2.72 -23.35
N GLY A 83 -12.28 2.73 -22.52
CA GLY A 83 -12.86 1.53 -21.91
C GLY A 83 -11.98 0.91 -20.81
N ILE A 84 -10.86 1.55 -20.50
CA ILE A 84 -9.96 1.14 -19.41
C ILE A 84 -10.57 1.64 -18.09
N LEU A 85 -10.61 0.76 -17.09
CA LEU A 85 -10.99 1.11 -15.73
C LEU A 85 -9.75 1.55 -14.95
N ASN A 86 -9.73 2.79 -14.48
CA ASN A 86 -8.68 3.31 -13.62
C ASN A 86 -9.23 3.45 -12.19
N PRO A 87 -8.54 2.91 -11.17
CA PRO A 87 -9.00 3.07 -9.80
C PRO A 87 -8.70 4.48 -9.28
N GLU A 88 -9.68 5.04 -8.59
CA GLU A 88 -9.60 6.32 -7.87
C GLU A 88 -9.94 6.09 -6.40
N LEU A 89 -9.26 6.83 -5.52
CA LEU A 89 -9.62 6.89 -4.11
C LEU A 89 -10.64 8.01 -3.92
N GLN A 90 -11.76 7.73 -3.26
CA GLN A 90 -12.80 8.73 -2.99
C GLN A 90 -13.13 8.77 -1.50
N LYS A 91 -13.45 9.96 -0.99
CA LYS A 91 -13.96 10.13 0.37
C LYS A 91 -15.31 9.41 0.49
N ASN A 92 -15.45 8.59 1.51
CA ASN A 92 -16.66 7.83 1.78
C ASN A 92 -16.77 7.58 3.29
N VAL A 93 -17.81 8.11 3.92
CA VAL A 93 -18.06 7.92 5.35
C VAL A 93 -18.29 6.43 5.63
N GLY A 94 -17.48 5.85 6.51
CA GLY A 94 -17.48 4.39 6.79
C GLY A 94 -16.77 3.55 5.73
N GLY A 95 -16.25 4.16 4.67
CA GLY A 95 -15.40 3.49 3.70
C GLY A 95 -14.04 3.14 4.29
N ARG A 96 -13.46 2.03 3.84
CA ARG A 96 -12.08 1.63 4.12
C ARG A 96 -11.31 1.40 2.84
N CYS A 97 -10.09 1.90 2.77
CA CYS A 97 -9.17 1.63 1.69
C CYS A 97 -8.03 0.74 2.17
N LEU A 98 -7.90 -0.42 1.54
CA LEU A 98 -6.76 -1.32 1.72
C LEU A 98 -5.60 -0.88 0.86
N GLY A 99 -4.42 -0.85 1.46
CA GLY A 99 -3.15 -0.56 0.83
C GLY A 99 -2.00 -1.25 1.57
N ALA A 100 -0.82 -0.66 1.42
CA ALA A 100 0.41 -1.08 2.06
C ALA A 100 1.14 0.15 2.62
N VAL A 101 1.93 -0.03 3.66
CA VAL A 101 2.87 0.99 4.14
C VAL A 101 4.30 0.60 3.83
N LEU A 102 5.10 1.59 3.44
CA LEU A 102 6.55 1.52 3.31
C LEU A 102 7.19 2.35 4.43
N LEU A 103 8.36 1.93 4.90
CA LEU A 103 9.21 2.77 5.75
C LEU A 103 9.92 3.81 4.89
N THR A 104 9.66 5.11 5.12
CA THR A 104 10.35 6.15 4.35
C THR A 104 11.83 6.25 4.72
N SER A 105 12.23 5.77 5.91
CA SER A 105 13.64 5.65 6.29
C SER A 105 14.43 4.63 5.45
N ARG A 106 13.74 3.72 4.74
CA ARG A 106 14.33 2.76 3.82
C ARG A 106 14.23 3.22 2.35
N LEU A 107 13.79 4.45 2.12
CA LEU A 107 13.66 5.05 0.79
C LEU A 107 14.62 6.23 0.67
N SER A 108 15.41 6.26 -0.39
CA SER A 108 16.16 7.45 -0.74
C SER A 108 15.23 8.55 -1.23
N ASP A 109 15.67 9.81 -1.15
CA ASP A 109 14.93 10.94 -1.73
C ASP A 109 14.69 10.77 -3.24
N GLU A 110 15.60 10.09 -3.94
CA GLU A 110 15.48 9.78 -5.37
C GLU A 110 14.38 8.74 -5.65
N GLN A 111 14.16 7.81 -4.72
CA GLN A 111 13.09 6.81 -4.77
C GLN A 111 11.71 7.40 -4.40
N LEU A 112 11.66 8.34 -3.44
CA LEU A 112 10.41 8.98 -3.01
C LEU A 112 9.82 9.94 -4.04
N LYS A 113 10.67 10.73 -4.71
CA LYS A 113 10.23 11.74 -5.70
C LYS A 113 9.34 11.18 -6.82
N PRO A 114 9.70 10.10 -7.54
CA PRO A 114 8.86 9.57 -8.62
C PRO A 114 7.55 8.99 -8.09
N LEU A 115 7.55 8.39 -6.88
CA LEU A 115 6.34 7.93 -6.21
C LEU A 115 5.38 9.09 -5.94
N ILE A 116 5.87 10.16 -5.32
CA ILE A 116 5.08 11.35 -5.00
C ILE A 116 4.54 11.99 -6.30
N LYS A 117 5.40 12.17 -7.30
CA LYS A 117 5.04 12.78 -8.58
C LYS A 117 3.95 11.98 -9.31
N ASP A 118 3.97 10.65 -9.27
CA ASP A 118 2.92 9.83 -9.87
C ASP A 118 1.55 10.10 -9.24
N TYR A 119 1.48 10.12 -7.91
CA TYR A 119 0.24 10.43 -7.20
C TYR A 119 -0.22 11.88 -7.42
N GLU A 120 0.70 12.85 -7.42
CA GLU A 120 0.36 14.25 -7.71
C GLU A 120 -0.22 14.43 -9.11
N ASN A 121 0.36 13.77 -10.12
CA ASN A 121 -0.15 13.77 -11.49
C ASN A 121 -1.56 13.16 -11.60
N ARG A 122 -1.91 12.25 -10.69
CA ARG A 122 -3.25 11.65 -10.58
C ARG A 122 -4.21 12.46 -9.71
N GLY A 123 -3.80 13.64 -9.22
CA GLY A 123 -4.65 14.54 -8.44
C GLY A 123 -4.67 14.30 -6.94
N TYR A 124 -3.68 13.57 -6.40
CA TYR A 124 -3.54 13.33 -4.97
C TYR A 124 -2.56 14.32 -4.32
N VAL A 125 -2.66 14.46 -3.01
CA VAL A 125 -1.74 15.22 -2.15
C VAL A 125 -1.37 14.40 -0.93
N LEU A 126 -0.13 14.52 -0.49
CA LEU A 126 0.35 13.84 0.70
C LEU A 126 -0.22 14.51 1.96
N LYS A 127 -0.88 13.75 2.82
CA LYS A 127 -1.46 14.20 4.09
C LYS A 127 -1.23 13.15 5.17
N GLU A 128 -1.16 13.60 6.42
CA GLU A 128 -1.12 12.69 7.56
C GLU A 128 -2.52 12.20 7.91
N VAL A 129 -2.68 10.89 8.11
CA VAL A 129 -3.94 10.23 8.49
C VAL A 129 -3.69 9.16 9.54
N ASP A 130 -4.74 8.78 10.26
CA ASP A 130 -4.73 7.56 11.06
C ASP A 130 -4.84 6.35 10.12
N GLY A 131 -3.83 5.48 10.18
CA GLY A 131 -3.81 4.22 9.48
C GLY A 131 -3.74 3.05 10.45
N LEU A 132 -4.43 1.97 10.11
CA LEU A 132 -4.47 0.71 10.85
C LEU A 132 -3.53 -0.30 10.17
N ILE A 133 -2.51 -0.76 10.89
CA ILE A 133 -1.50 -1.71 10.43
C ILE A 133 -1.56 -2.91 11.40
N GLY A 134 -2.25 -3.98 11.02
CA GLY A 134 -2.60 -5.04 11.97
C GLY A 134 -3.56 -4.52 13.05
N ASP A 135 -3.14 -4.58 14.31
CA ASP A 135 -3.82 -4.03 15.48
C ASP A 135 -3.31 -2.64 15.90
N LEU A 136 -2.26 -2.13 15.24
CA LEU A 136 -1.67 -0.83 15.52
C LEU A 136 -2.36 0.28 14.72
N THR A 137 -2.95 1.25 15.42
CA THR A 137 -3.41 2.52 14.80
C THR A 137 -2.37 3.60 15.05
N ARG A 138 -1.89 4.25 13.98
CA ARG A 138 -0.94 5.37 14.09
C ARG A 138 -1.06 6.36 12.94
N LYS A 139 -0.38 7.49 13.09
CA LYS A 139 -0.19 8.46 12.01
C LYS A 139 0.71 7.90 10.92
N ILE A 140 0.24 7.96 9.68
CA ILE A 140 0.95 7.61 8.44
C ILE A 140 0.74 8.69 7.37
N LEU A 141 1.68 8.83 6.45
CA LEU A 141 1.55 9.72 5.29
C LEU A 141 0.77 9.00 4.19
N ALA A 142 -0.33 9.57 3.71
CA ALA A 142 -1.15 8.98 2.65
C ALA A 142 -1.44 9.97 1.53
N PHE A 143 -1.47 9.46 0.30
CA PHE A 143 -1.87 10.22 -0.89
C PHE A 143 -3.39 10.29 -0.98
N LEU A 144 -3.97 11.41 -0.55
CA LEU A 144 -5.42 11.62 -0.53
C LEU A 144 -5.87 12.55 -1.66
N PRO A 145 -7.11 12.42 -2.15
CA PRO A 145 -7.66 13.35 -3.14
C PRO A 145 -7.54 14.80 -2.66
N LYS A 146 -7.20 15.70 -3.59
CA LYS A 146 -7.19 17.15 -3.36
C LYS A 146 -8.53 17.63 -2.81
#